data_AF-A0A7L3X5X4-F1
#
_entry.id   AF-A0A7L3X5X4-F1
#
_cell.length_a   1.000
_cell.length_b   1.000
_cell.length_c   1.000
_cell.angle_alpha   90.00
_cell.angle_beta   90.00
_cell.angle_gamma   90.00
#
_symmetry.space_group_name_H-M   'P 1'
#
loop_
_entity.id
_entity.type
_entity.pdbx_description
1 polymer ?
#
loop_
_entity_poly.entity_id
_entity_poly.type
_entity_poly.pdbx_seq_one_letter_code
_entity_poly.pdbx_strand_id
1 'polypeptide(L)'
;LPEQEKLVTYYSCSYWKGRVPCQGWLYLSTNFLSFYSFLLGAEIKLTISWDEISKLEKTSNVILTESIHVCSHGEDHYFSMFLHISETFLLMEQLANYAVKRLFDKETFENDLVLHDPLQITKRGLESRAHSEQFSAFFRLPKEETLKEVHECFLWVPFSHCNSHGKMCISENYICFASQDGSLCSVIIPLREVIGVDKADPANRGVSISTKGKTAFRFSEVRDFEQLVAKLRMKCSATSSPQHCCLKECLAFITTTFNLFFLKVSASSATDSPKDLDVGPSKMGQRDNSKTVSTEALMTVYHPQDAENLDSKMLKEKMKEQSWNILFVERGHGVSMFRTKKTRDLVVRGIPEALRGELWLLFSGTA
;
A
#
# COMPACT_ATOMS: atom_id res chain seq x y z
N LEU A 1 -4.11 -38.29 -9.07
CA LEU A 1 -3.39 -37.03 -9.31
C LEU A 1 -2.25 -37.31 -10.29
N PRO A 2 -1.79 -36.32 -11.08
CA PRO A 2 -0.62 -36.46 -11.96
C PRO A 2 0.65 -36.82 -11.16
N GLU A 3 1.63 -37.49 -11.80
CA GLU A 3 2.89 -37.89 -11.13
C GLU A 3 3.74 -36.69 -10.67
N GLN A 4 3.58 -35.53 -11.33
CA GLN A 4 4.31 -34.29 -11.02
C GLN A 4 3.60 -33.44 -9.94
N GLU A 5 2.54 -33.96 -9.31
CA GLU A 5 1.77 -33.20 -8.33
C GLU A 5 2.49 -33.10 -6.98
N LYS A 6 2.75 -31.87 -6.51
CA LYS A 6 3.44 -31.64 -5.24
C LYS A 6 2.45 -31.36 -4.11
N LEU A 7 2.49 -32.19 -3.06
CA LEU A 7 1.77 -31.90 -1.81
C LEU A 7 2.38 -30.68 -1.12
N VAL A 8 1.55 -29.70 -0.78
CA VAL A 8 1.95 -28.47 -0.08
C VAL A 8 1.75 -28.63 1.44
N THR A 9 0.60 -29.16 1.86
CA THR A 9 0.31 -29.49 3.26
C THR A 9 -0.94 -30.37 3.40
N TYR A 10 -1.29 -30.77 4.62
CA TYR A 10 -2.53 -31.48 4.93
C TYR A 10 -3.08 -31.08 6.31
N TYR A 11 -4.40 -31.23 6.49
CA TYR A 11 -5.13 -30.85 7.70
C TYR A 11 -6.16 -31.92 8.07
N SER A 12 -6.28 -32.23 9.36
CA SER A 12 -7.41 -33.00 9.90
C SER A 12 -8.66 -32.13 9.91
N CYS A 13 -9.78 -32.65 9.42
CA CYS A 13 -11.06 -31.93 9.35
C CYS A 13 -12.24 -32.92 9.20
N SER A 14 -13.46 -32.39 9.09
CA SER A 14 -14.65 -33.17 8.73
C SER A 14 -15.28 -32.63 7.45
N TYR A 15 -15.51 -33.49 6.47
CA TYR A 15 -16.28 -33.20 5.26
C TYR A 15 -17.75 -33.53 5.48
N TRP A 16 -18.67 -32.67 5.04
CA TRP A 16 -20.10 -32.88 5.22
C TRP A 16 -20.75 -33.48 3.97
N LYS A 17 -21.25 -34.72 4.10
CA LYS A 17 -22.11 -35.35 3.09
C LYS A 17 -23.57 -35.17 3.52
N GLY A 18 -24.18 -34.07 3.06
CA GLY A 18 -25.49 -33.65 3.55
C GLY A 18 -25.43 -33.25 5.03
N ARG A 19 -26.12 -33.98 5.91
CA ARG A 19 -26.11 -33.73 7.36
C ARG A 19 -25.12 -34.60 8.15
N VAL A 20 -24.32 -35.44 7.49
CA VAL A 20 -23.40 -36.36 8.15
C VAL A 20 -21.96 -35.84 7.99
N PRO A 21 -21.26 -35.50 9.10
CA PRO A 21 -19.84 -35.19 9.05
C PRO A 21 -19.03 -36.49 8.97
N CYS A 22 -18.14 -36.57 7.99
CA CYS A 22 -17.17 -37.65 7.84
C CYS A 22 -15.78 -37.11 8.19
N GLN A 23 -15.20 -37.56 9.31
CA GLN A 23 -13.86 -37.15 9.72
C GLN A 23 -12.82 -37.72 8.75
N GLY A 24 -11.83 -36.91 8.37
CA GLY A 24 -10.78 -37.31 7.45
C GLY A 24 -9.68 -36.26 7.32
N TRP A 25 -8.95 -36.35 6.21
CA TRP A 25 -7.81 -35.51 5.92
C TRP A 25 -8.02 -34.74 4.63
N LEU A 26 -7.86 -33.41 4.72
CA LEU A 26 -7.79 -32.49 3.59
C LEU A 26 -6.33 -32.35 3.18
N TYR A 27 -6.00 -32.69 1.95
CA TYR A 27 -4.69 -32.56 1.34
C TYR A 27 -4.73 -31.39 0.36
N LEU A 28 -3.82 -30.45 0.54
CA LEU A 28 -3.67 -29.29 -0.34
C LEU A 28 -2.38 -29.46 -1.13
N SER A 29 -2.51 -29.64 -2.44
CA SER A 29 -1.38 -29.76 -3.36
C SER A 29 -1.31 -28.52 -4.26
N THR A 30 -0.32 -28.47 -5.16
CA THR A 30 -0.06 -27.31 -6.02
C THR A 30 -1.17 -26.99 -7.02
N ASN A 31 -1.91 -28.00 -7.48
CA ASN A 31 -2.98 -27.86 -8.47
C ASN A 31 -4.34 -28.37 -7.94
N PHE A 32 -4.38 -29.14 -6.83
CA PHE A 32 -5.61 -29.77 -6.34
C PHE A 32 -5.86 -29.57 -4.84
N LEU A 33 -7.15 -29.57 -4.52
CA LEU A 33 -7.72 -29.84 -3.20
C LEU A 33 -8.23 -31.28 -3.22
N SER A 34 -7.71 -32.15 -2.35
CA SER A 34 -8.19 -33.53 -2.20
C SER A 34 -8.62 -33.81 -0.76
N PHE A 35 -9.65 -34.63 -0.58
CA PHE A 35 -10.07 -35.11 0.74
C PHE A 35 -10.22 -36.63 0.75
N TYR A 36 -9.77 -37.24 1.85
CA TYR A 36 -9.90 -38.67 2.10
C TYR A 36 -10.47 -38.96 3.49
N SER A 37 -11.46 -39.85 3.55
CA SER A 37 -12.00 -40.43 4.77
C SER A 37 -12.26 -41.92 4.56
N PHE A 38 -11.96 -42.72 5.58
CA PHE A 38 -12.40 -44.11 5.66
C PHE A 38 -12.91 -44.37 7.08
N LEU A 39 -14.23 -44.49 7.23
CA LEU A 39 -14.89 -44.58 8.52
C LEU A 39 -16.02 -45.62 8.44
N LEU A 40 -16.03 -46.58 9.37
CA LEU A 40 -17.03 -47.66 9.44
C LEU A 40 -17.21 -48.44 8.12
N GLY A 41 -16.15 -48.60 7.34
CA GLY A 41 -16.17 -49.29 6.03
C GLY A 41 -16.65 -48.43 4.86
N ALA A 42 -17.10 -47.19 5.11
CA ALA A 42 -17.41 -46.23 4.05
C ALA A 42 -16.14 -45.44 3.67
N GLU A 43 -15.74 -45.53 2.41
CA GLU A 43 -14.67 -44.73 1.83
C GLU A 43 -15.23 -43.47 1.15
N ILE A 44 -14.61 -42.32 1.39
CA ILE A 44 -14.88 -41.07 0.67
C ILE A 44 -13.55 -40.56 0.10
N LYS A 45 -13.54 -40.33 -1.21
CA LYS A 45 -12.47 -39.68 -1.95
C LYS A 45 -13.08 -38.51 -2.71
N LEU A 46 -12.52 -37.33 -2.52
CA LEU A 46 -12.85 -36.10 -3.25
C LEU A 46 -11.56 -35.51 -3.80
N THR A 47 -11.61 -34.94 -4.99
CA THR A 47 -10.49 -34.22 -5.62
C THR A 47 -11.07 -33.18 -6.56
N ILE A 48 -10.66 -31.93 -6.36
CA ILE A 48 -11.13 -30.74 -7.07
C ILE A 48 -9.89 -29.97 -7.51
N SER A 49 -9.79 -29.56 -8.76
CA SER A 49 -8.70 -28.70 -9.23
C SER A 49 -8.91 -27.26 -8.75
N TRP A 50 -7.84 -26.55 -8.41
CA TRP A 50 -7.94 -25.18 -7.86
C TRP A 50 -8.63 -24.19 -8.82
N ASP A 51 -8.53 -24.43 -10.13
CA ASP A 51 -9.17 -23.64 -11.18
C ASP A 51 -10.65 -23.96 -11.42
N GLU A 52 -11.14 -25.11 -10.94
CA GLU A 52 -12.56 -25.49 -11.02
C GLU A 52 -13.41 -24.87 -9.89
N ILE A 53 -12.76 -24.27 -8.89
CA ILE A 53 -13.42 -23.66 -7.74
C ILE A 53 -14.03 -22.32 -8.12
N SER A 54 -15.36 -22.27 -8.20
CA SER A 54 -16.14 -21.06 -8.49
C SER A 54 -16.39 -20.20 -7.24
N LYS A 55 -16.34 -20.81 -6.05
CA LYS A 55 -16.54 -20.12 -4.77
C LYS A 55 -15.67 -20.72 -3.68
N LEU A 56 -14.98 -19.88 -2.91
CA LEU A 56 -14.22 -20.26 -1.72
C LEU A 56 -14.49 -19.21 -0.63
N GLU A 57 -15.16 -19.61 0.45
CA GLU A 57 -15.55 -18.69 1.54
C GLU A 57 -15.57 -19.38 2.91
N LYS A 58 -15.40 -18.60 3.99
CA LYS A 58 -15.71 -19.05 5.35
C LYS A 58 -17.20 -18.84 5.61
N THR A 59 -17.87 -19.86 6.14
CA THR A 59 -19.28 -19.82 6.52
C THR A 59 -19.47 -20.25 7.97
N SER A 60 -20.56 -19.78 8.56
CA SER A 60 -21.03 -20.14 9.91
C SER A 60 -22.54 -20.24 9.83
N ASN A 61 -23.10 -21.38 10.23
CA ASN A 61 -24.54 -21.66 10.20
C ASN A 61 -24.95 -22.22 11.58
N VAL A 62 -26.19 -22.06 12.02
CA VAL A 62 -26.60 -22.47 13.39
C VAL A 62 -26.33 -23.96 13.72
N ILE A 63 -26.22 -24.82 12.71
CA ILE A 63 -25.95 -26.27 12.82
C ILE A 63 -24.46 -26.61 12.63
N LEU A 64 -23.66 -25.69 12.07
CA LEU A 64 -22.25 -25.88 11.73
C LEU A 64 -21.38 -24.92 12.54
N THR A 65 -20.32 -25.42 13.17
CA THR A 65 -19.20 -24.54 13.54
C THR A 65 -18.63 -23.83 12.31
N GLU A 66 -17.72 -22.88 12.48
CA GLU A 66 -16.99 -22.30 11.35
C GLU A 66 -16.52 -23.39 10.35
N SER A 67 -16.86 -23.19 9.08
CA SER A 67 -16.59 -24.11 7.99
C SER A 67 -16.05 -23.38 6.77
N ILE A 68 -15.24 -24.07 5.98
CA ILE A 68 -14.81 -23.62 4.66
C ILE A 68 -15.79 -24.22 3.64
N HIS A 69 -16.45 -23.34 2.90
CA HIS A 69 -17.34 -23.69 1.81
C HIS A 69 -16.57 -23.55 0.49
N VAL A 70 -16.58 -24.62 -0.31
CA VAL A 70 -15.97 -24.74 -1.63
C VAL A 70 -17.07 -25.12 -2.62
N CYS A 71 -17.33 -24.30 -3.63
CA CYS A 71 -18.25 -24.63 -4.72
C CYS A 71 -17.43 -24.95 -5.98
N SER A 72 -17.66 -26.11 -6.60
CA SER A 72 -17.01 -26.54 -7.84
C SER A 72 -18.01 -27.26 -8.73
N HIS A 73 -18.03 -26.95 -10.03
CA HIS A 73 -18.99 -27.50 -11.02
C HIS A 73 -20.48 -27.39 -10.62
N GLY A 74 -20.83 -26.50 -9.69
CA GLY A 74 -22.18 -26.34 -9.14
C GLY A 74 -22.52 -27.25 -7.96
N GLU A 75 -21.56 -28.04 -7.46
CA GLU A 75 -21.67 -28.78 -6.20
C GLU A 75 -21.06 -28.01 -5.03
N ASP A 76 -21.74 -27.99 -3.89
CA ASP A 76 -21.29 -27.35 -2.66
C ASP A 76 -20.61 -28.36 -1.72
N HIS A 77 -19.37 -28.08 -1.32
CA HIS A 77 -18.55 -28.89 -0.43
C HIS A 77 -18.23 -28.11 0.86
N TYR A 78 -18.57 -28.67 2.03
CA TYR A 78 -18.33 -28.03 3.32
C TYR A 78 -17.32 -28.82 4.15
N PHE A 79 -16.30 -28.13 4.66
CA PHE A 79 -15.27 -28.68 5.55
C PHE A 79 -15.26 -27.94 6.88
N SER A 80 -15.20 -28.64 8.00
CA SER A 80 -15.22 -28.05 9.36
C SER A 80 -14.25 -28.75 10.30
N MET A 81 -14.28 -28.43 11.61
CA MET A 81 -13.44 -29.06 12.64
C MET A 81 -11.91 -28.87 12.44
N PHE A 82 -11.50 -27.81 11.73
CA PHE A 82 -10.08 -27.43 11.64
C PHE A 82 -9.59 -26.84 12.96
N LEU A 83 -8.36 -27.16 13.36
CA LEU A 83 -7.68 -26.52 14.51
C LEU A 83 -7.47 -25.01 14.28
N HIS A 84 -7.05 -24.64 13.07
CA HIS A 84 -6.75 -23.26 12.67
C HIS A 84 -7.42 -22.94 11.33
N ILE A 85 -8.75 -22.88 11.31
CA ILE A 85 -9.53 -22.64 10.08
C ILE A 85 -9.10 -21.37 9.34
N SER A 86 -8.73 -20.31 10.07
CA SER A 86 -8.34 -19.04 9.44
C SER A 86 -6.99 -19.11 8.71
N GLU A 87 -6.03 -19.88 9.21
CA GLU A 87 -4.75 -20.14 8.53
C GLU A 87 -4.94 -21.09 7.34
N THR A 88 -5.77 -22.13 7.54
CA THR A 88 -6.10 -23.12 6.49
C THR A 88 -6.77 -22.43 5.30
N PHE A 89 -7.79 -21.61 5.56
CA PHE A 89 -8.49 -20.86 4.52
C PHE A 89 -7.58 -19.91 3.75
N LEU A 90 -6.72 -19.16 4.45
CA LEU A 90 -5.77 -18.24 3.82
C LEU A 90 -4.80 -18.97 2.89
N LEU A 91 -4.37 -20.18 3.26
CA LEU A 91 -3.53 -21.02 2.40
C LEU A 91 -4.30 -21.53 1.16
N MET A 92 -5.58 -21.88 1.32
CA MET A 92 -6.46 -22.29 0.22
C MET A 92 -6.72 -21.13 -0.75
N GLU A 93 -7.00 -19.92 -0.24
CA GLU A 93 -7.14 -18.71 -1.05
C GLU A 93 -5.86 -18.42 -1.85
N GLN A 94 -4.69 -18.54 -1.23
CA GLN A 94 -3.43 -18.35 -1.93
C GLN A 94 -3.27 -19.39 -3.05
N LEU A 95 -3.49 -20.69 -2.78
CA LEU A 95 -3.40 -21.74 -3.81
C LEU A 95 -4.38 -21.53 -4.98
N ALA A 96 -5.64 -21.20 -4.69
CA ALA A 96 -6.63 -20.85 -5.71
C ALA A 96 -6.20 -19.64 -6.56
N ASN A 97 -5.74 -18.57 -5.92
CA ASN A 97 -5.20 -17.39 -6.61
C ASN A 97 -3.96 -17.71 -7.46
N TYR A 98 -3.07 -18.59 -7.00
CA TYR A 98 -1.92 -19.07 -7.77
C TYR A 98 -2.36 -19.84 -9.03
N ALA A 99 -3.34 -20.73 -8.92
CA ALA A 99 -3.87 -21.49 -10.06
C ALA A 99 -4.55 -20.58 -11.09
N VAL A 100 -5.44 -19.69 -10.66
CA VAL A 100 -6.13 -18.73 -11.55
C VAL A 100 -5.13 -17.84 -12.27
N LYS A 101 -4.13 -17.27 -11.55
CA LYS A 101 -3.09 -16.45 -12.20
C LYS A 101 -2.33 -17.24 -13.27
N ARG A 102 -1.91 -18.47 -12.96
CA ARG A 102 -1.17 -19.37 -13.89
C ARG A 102 -1.96 -19.76 -15.15
N LEU A 103 -3.29 -19.67 -15.13
CA LEU A 103 -4.12 -19.92 -16.31
C LEU A 103 -4.18 -18.75 -17.29
N PHE A 104 -4.31 -17.52 -16.77
CA PHE A 104 -4.68 -16.36 -17.59
C PHE A 104 -3.51 -15.61 -18.21
N ASP A 105 -2.30 -15.79 -17.70
CA ASP A 105 -1.21 -14.85 -17.95
C ASP A 105 0.13 -15.60 -18.11
N LYS A 106 0.81 -15.30 -19.22
CA LYS A 106 2.11 -15.86 -19.61
C LYS A 106 3.17 -14.78 -19.84
N GLU A 107 2.80 -13.50 -19.81
CA GLU A 107 3.69 -12.39 -20.17
C GLU A 107 4.07 -11.54 -18.95
N THR A 108 3.18 -11.36 -17.96
CA THR A 108 3.54 -10.70 -16.68
C THR A 108 4.34 -11.64 -15.75
N PHE A 109 4.48 -12.92 -16.13
CA PHE A 109 4.98 -14.01 -15.30
C PHE A 109 6.50 -14.10 -15.18
N GLU A 110 7.24 -13.54 -16.13
CA GLU A 110 8.72 -13.61 -16.21
C GLU A 110 9.44 -13.05 -14.96
N ASN A 111 8.73 -12.32 -14.09
CA ASN A 111 9.33 -11.64 -12.92
C ASN A 111 9.04 -12.31 -11.56
N ASP A 112 8.14 -13.29 -11.45
CA ASP A 112 7.87 -14.01 -10.18
C ASP A 112 8.20 -15.50 -10.31
N LEU A 113 9.45 -15.83 -9.96
CA LEU A 113 10.02 -17.19 -9.97
C LEU A 113 9.18 -18.23 -9.20
N VAL A 114 8.36 -17.81 -8.23
CA VAL A 114 7.51 -18.71 -7.42
C VAL A 114 6.18 -19.02 -8.14
N LEU A 115 5.74 -18.16 -9.05
CA LEU A 115 4.55 -18.38 -9.89
C LEU A 115 4.85 -19.27 -11.11
N HIS A 116 6.08 -19.25 -11.62
CA HIS A 116 6.47 -19.97 -12.84
C HIS A 116 6.64 -21.49 -12.63
N ASP A 117 7.28 -21.93 -11.54
CA ASP A 117 7.48 -23.36 -11.24
C ASP A 117 6.60 -23.82 -10.05
N PRO A 118 5.56 -24.65 -10.28
CA PRO A 118 4.73 -25.20 -9.21
C PRO A 118 5.54 -25.96 -8.15
N LEU A 119 6.67 -26.56 -8.53
CA LEU A 119 7.53 -27.29 -7.60
C LEU A 119 8.23 -26.38 -6.58
N GLN A 120 8.26 -25.06 -6.77
CA GLN A 120 8.74 -24.10 -5.77
C GLN A 120 7.68 -23.70 -4.74
N ILE A 121 6.38 -23.91 -5.04
CA ILE A 121 5.30 -23.59 -4.11
C ILE A 121 5.45 -24.44 -2.85
N THR A 122 5.49 -23.78 -1.68
CA THR A 122 5.62 -24.41 -0.37
C THR A 122 4.72 -23.69 0.63
N LYS A 123 4.24 -24.40 1.65
CA LYS A 123 3.41 -23.82 2.72
C LYS A 123 4.07 -22.56 3.31
N ARG A 124 5.35 -22.65 3.68
CA ARG A 124 6.14 -21.52 4.20
C ARG A 124 6.25 -20.35 3.23
N GLY A 125 6.37 -20.61 1.93
CA GLY A 125 6.39 -19.56 0.90
C GLY A 125 5.06 -18.80 0.83
N LEU A 126 3.94 -19.53 0.82
CA LEU A 126 2.59 -18.96 0.81
C LEU A 126 2.28 -18.19 2.10
N GLU A 127 2.68 -18.70 3.27
CA GLU A 127 2.58 -17.99 4.56
C GLU A 127 3.39 -16.68 4.54
N SER A 128 4.63 -16.72 4.06
CA SER A 128 5.50 -15.53 3.95
C SER A 128 4.96 -14.48 2.98
N ARG A 129 4.33 -14.92 1.90
CA ARG A 129 3.61 -14.06 0.94
C ARG A 129 2.39 -13.42 1.60
N ALA A 130 1.54 -14.19 2.26
CA ALA A 130 0.34 -13.66 2.92
C ALA A 130 0.69 -12.65 4.04
N HIS A 131 1.76 -12.90 4.81
CA HIS A 131 2.30 -11.93 5.77
C HIS A 131 2.82 -10.66 5.09
N SER A 132 3.46 -10.77 3.92
CA SER A 132 3.91 -9.60 3.14
C SER A 132 2.73 -8.79 2.59
N GLU A 133 1.73 -9.46 2.01
CA GLU A 133 0.51 -8.82 1.50
C GLU A 133 -0.26 -8.11 2.64
N GLN A 134 -0.38 -8.74 3.81
CA GLN A 134 -0.98 -8.12 5.01
C GLN A 134 -0.18 -6.91 5.51
N PHE A 135 1.15 -7.01 5.55
CA PHE A 135 2.05 -5.93 5.95
C PHE A 135 1.92 -4.71 5.01
N SER A 136 2.05 -4.93 3.70
CA SER A 136 1.98 -3.87 2.70
C SER A 136 0.58 -3.24 2.65
N ALA A 137 -0.48 -4.01 2.83
CA ALA A 137 -1.84 -3.49 2.95
C ALA A 137 -2.06 -2.65 4.24
N PHE A 138 -1.53 -3.09 5.40
CA PHE A 138 -1.66 -2.37 6.66
C PHE A 138 -0.98 -1.00 6.62
N PHE A 139 0.25 -0.94 6.09
CA PHE A 139 1.01 0.31 5.97
C PHE A 139 0.70 1.12 4.72
N ARG A 140 -0.05 0.56 3.75
CA ARG A 140 -0.34 1.14 2.42
C ARG A 140 0.94 1.40 1.61
N LEU A 141 1.79 0.38 1.54
CA LEU A 141 3.03 0.37 0.76
C LEU A 141 2.78 -0.11 -0.68
N PRO A 142 3.73 0.11 -1.61
CA PRO A 142 3.71 -0.51 -2.94
C PRO A 142 3.56 -2.03 -2.87
N LYS A 143 2.92 -2.63 -3.89
CA LYS A 143 2.57 -4.07 -3.90
C LYS A 143 3.79 -4.97 -4.02
N GLU A 144 4.88 -4.41 -4.50
CA GLU A 144 6.18 -5.04 -4.76
C GLU A 144 7.01 -5.14 -3.46
N GLU A 145 6.61 -4.44 -2.39
CA GLU A 145 7.27 -4.54 -1.08
C GLU A 145 7.01 -5.91 -0.44
N THR A 146 8.10 -6.62 -0.15
CA THR A 146 8.09 -7.91 0.55
C THR A 146 8.65 -7.75 1.95
N LEU A 147 7.95 -8.31 2.94
CA LEU A 147 8.37 -8.28 4.34
C LEU A 147 9.58 -9.20 4.52
N LYS A 148 10.67 -8.67 5.08
CA LYS A 148 11.91 -9.42 5.34
C LYS A 148 12.04 -9.83 6.80
N GLU A 149 11.78 -8.90 7.71
CA GLU A 149 12.00 -9.09 9.15
C GLU A 149 10.89 -8.45 9.99
N VAL A 150 10.58 -9.09 11.12
CA VAL A 150 9.66 -8.58 12.15
C VAL A 150 10.34 -8.67 13.51
N HIS A 151 10.45 -7.53 14.17
CA HIS A 151 11.02 -7.37 15.50
C HIS A 151 9.95 -6.83 16.44
N GLU A 152 9.69 -7.55 17.52
CA GLU A 152 8.88 -7.04 18.64
C GLU A 152 9.78 -6.12 19.47
N CYS A 153 9.31 -4.89 19.70
CA CYS A 153 10.13 -3.82 20.26
C CYS A 153 9.28 -2.66 20.78
N PHE A 154 9.93 -1.71 21.45
CA PHE A 154 9.29 -0.46 21.86
C PHE A 154 9.78 0.71 21.02
N LEU A 155 8.87 1.60 20.61
CA LEU A 155 9.19 2.88 19.97
C LEU A 155 9.00 4.02 20.97
N TRP A 156 10.03 4.86 21.14
CA TRP A 156 9.92 6.11 21.91
C TRP A 156 9.03 7.12 21.16
N VAL A 157 7.98 7.59 21.83
CA VAL A 157 7.01 8.56 21.29
C VAL A 157 7.27 9.94 21.91
N PRO A 158 7.85 10.91 21.15
CA PRO A 158 8.36 12.15 21.74
C PRO A 158 7.32 13.02 22.44
N PHE A 159 6.10 13.11 21.89
CA PHE A 159 5.04 14.01 22.37
C PHE A 159 4.24 13.46 23.56
N SER A 160 4.43 12.19 23.93
CA SER A 160 3.83 11.56 25.12
C SER A 160 4.88 11.10 26.13
N HIS A 161 6.17 11.29 25.83
CA HIS A 161 7.31 10.89 26.66
C HIS A 161 7.23 9.43 27.16
N CYS A 162 6.75 8.52 26.31
CA CYS A 162 6.57 7.12 26.66
C CYS A 162 7.03 6.18 25.53
N ASN A 163 7.24 4.92 25.90
CA ASN A 163 7.55 3.83 24.99
C ASN A 163 6.25 3.11 24.59
N SER A 164 5.92 3.07 23.29
CA SER A 164 4.79 2.31 22.76
C SER A 164 5.26 0.90 22.37
N HIS A 165 4.59 -0.13 22.88
CA HIS A 165 4.89 -1.52 22.54
C HIS A 165 4.29 -1.90 21.18
N GLY A 166 5.08 -2.57 20.34
CA GLY A 166 4.61 -2.96 19.02
C GLY A 166 5.61 -3.74 18.19
N LYS A 167 5.41 -3.73 16.88
CA LYS A 167 6.23 -4.46 15.92
C LYS A 167 6.89 -3.51 14.94
N MET A 168 8.22 -3.59 14.86
CA MET A 168 9.02 -3.04 13.77
C MET A 168 9.08 -4.07 12.63
N CYS A 169 8.62 -3.68 11.46
CA CYS A 169 8.59 -4.49 10.25
C CYS A 169 9.52 -3.88 9.20
N ILE A 170 10.38 -4.68 8.59
CA ILE A 170 11.41 -4.21 7.66
C ILE A 170 11.21 -4.90 6.32
N SER A 171 11.14 -4.11 5.25
CA SER A 171 10.95 -4.56 3.87
C SER A 171 12.15 -4.19 2.99
N GLU A 172 11.97 -4.11 1.67
CA GLU A 172 13.08 -3.73 0.80
C GLU A 172 13.39 -2.24 0.89
N ASN A 173 12.37 -1.38 0.82
CA ASN A 173 12.55 0.08 0.83
C ASN A 173 12.06 0.79 2.10
N TYR A 174 11.47 0.08 3.07
CA TYR A 174 10.85 0.71 4.25
C TYR A 174 11.21 0.02 5.58
N ILE A 175 11.27 0.83 6.64
CA ILE A 175 11.19 0.40 8.04
C ILE A 175 9.88 0.97 8.60
N CYS A 176 8.97 0.10 9.02
CA CYS A 176 7.68 0.49 9.55
C CYS A 176 7.54 0.08 11.02
N PHE A 177 6.71 0.79 11.78
CA PHE A 177 6.33 0.40 13.14
C PHE A 177 4.82 0.52 13.35
N ALA A 178 4.24 -0.43 14.09
CA ALA A 178 2.86 -0.36 14.55
C ALA A 178 2.71 -0.79 16.02
N SER A 179 2.06 0.04 16.82
CA SER A 179 1.69 -0.25 18.22
C SER A 179 0.64 -1.36 18.31
N GLN A 180 0.79 -2.26 19.28
CA GLN A 180 -0.18 -3.34 19.53
C GLN A 180 -1.34 -2.93 20.46
N ASP A 181 -1.16 -1.88 21.26
CA ASP A 181 -2.03 -1.42 22.36
C ASP A 181 -3.35 -0.74 21.94
N GLY A 182 -3.70 -0.75 20.64
CA GLY A 182 -4.89 -0.07 20.12
C GLY A 182 -4.82 1.47 20.09
N SER A 183 -3.73 2.10 20.54
CA SER A 183 -3.50 3.54 20.37
C SER A 183 -3.31 3.96 18.90
N LEU A 184 -2.98 2.97 18.06
CA LEU A 184 -2.67 3.08 16.63
C LEU A 184 -1.57 4.11 16.35
N CYS A 185 -0.52 4.08 17.17
CA CYS A 185 0.74 4.73 16.85
C CYS A 185 1.45 3.94 15.73
N SER A 186 1.59 4.53 14.55
CA SER A 186 2.36 3.94 13.45
C SER A 186 3.26 4.94 12.75
N VAL A 187 4.37 4.42 12.22
CA VAL A 187 5.40 5.18 11.50
C VAL A 187 5.81 4.38 10.26
N ILE A 188 6.10 5.06 9.15
CA ILE A 188 6.67 4.49 7.94
C ILE A 188 7.91 5.30 7.61
N ILE A 189 9.09 4.70 7.70
CA ILE A 189 10.38 5.34 7.44
C ILE A 189 10.92 4.81 6.11
N PRO A 190 10.88 5.58 5.02
CA PRO A 190 11.51 5.19 3.76
C PRO A 190 13.03 5.12 3.96
N LEU A 191 13.68 4.01 3.56
CA LEU A 191 15.13 3.85 3.68
C LEU A 191 15.90 4.93 2.90
N ARG A 192 15.33 5.42 1.79
CA ARG A 192 15.80 6.58 1.02
C ARG A 192 15.88 7.90 1.82
N GLU A 193 15.20 8.00 2.96
CA GLU A 193 15.23 9.15 3.88
C GLU A 193 16.19 8.96 5.06
N VAL A 194 16.67 7.73 5.31
CA VAL A 194 17.60 7.44 6.41
C VAL A 194 18.99 7.98 6.09
N ILE A 195 19.59 8.68 7.05
CA ILE A 195 20.94 9.26 6.96
C ILE A 195 21.92 8.65 7.97
N GLY A 196 21.42 7.96 8.99
CA GLY A 196 22.22 7.34 10.03
C GLY A 196 21.41 6.31 10.80
N VAL A 197 22.06 5.24 11.22
CA VAL A 197 21.49 4.21 12.09
C VAL A 197 22.53 3.90 13.15
N ASP A 198 22.19 4.04 14.42
CA ASP A 198 23.14 4.01 15.53
C ASP A 198 22.67 3.13 16.70
N LYS A 199 23.63 2.59 17.46
CA LYS A 199 23.34 1.93 18.74
C LYS A 199 22.99 3.03 19.74
N ALA A 200 21.70 3.15 20.09
CA ALA A 200 21.18 4.22 20.93
C ALA A 200 21.54 4.03 22.41
N ASP A 201 21.39 2.79 22.88
CA ASP A 201 21.68 2.37 24.25
C ASP A 201 21.97 0.85 24.24
N PRO A 202 23.23 0.43 24.42
CA PRO A 202 23.58 -0.99 24.43
C PRO A 202 22.89 -1.79 25.55
N ALA A 203 22.61 -1.18 26.71
CA ALA A 203 21.98 -1.88 27.84
C ALA A 203 20.52 -2.22 27.54
N ASN A 204 19.81 -1.31 26.87
CA ASN A 204 18.41 -1.50 26.46
C ASN A 204 18.25 -2.06 25.02
N ARG A 205 19.32 -2.60 24.41
CA ARG A 205 19.32 -3.14 23.03
C ARG A 205 18.76 -2.11 22.02
N GLY A 206 19.15 -0.86 22.20
CA GLY A 206 18.55 0.31 21.56
C GLY A 206 19.11 0.62 20.18
N VAL A 207 18.22 0.98 19.25
CA VAL A 207 18.53 1.38 17.87
C VAL A 207 17.96 2.78 17.62
N SER A 208 18.77 3.71 17.13
CA SER A 208 18.32 5.03 16.68
C SER A 208 18.41 5.11 15.16
N ILE A 209 17.32 5.49 14.49
CA ILE A 209 17.27 5.71 13.05
C ILE A 209 17.03 7.20 12.79
N SER A 210 18.00 7.86 12.19
CA SER A 210 18.00 9.30 11.90
C SER A 210 17.65 9.54 10.43
N THR A 211 16.77 10.51 10.15
CA THR A 211 16.33 10.83 8.78
C THR A 211 16.72 12.24 8.32
N LYS A 212 16.62 12.49 7.01
CA LYS A 212 16.84 13.80 6.38
C LYS A 212 16.00 14.93 6.99
N GLY A 213 14.84 14.61 7.57
CA GLY A 213 13.96 15.56 8.26
C GLY A 213 14.43 16.00 9.66
N LYS A 214 15.65 15.64 10.08
CA LYS A 214 16.19 15.83 11.44
C LYS A 214 15.39 15.11 12.55
N THR A 215 14.47 14.21 12.18
CA THR A 215 13.80 13.31 13.13
C THR A 215 14.66 12.08 13.39
N ALA A 216 14.66 11.61 14.64
CA ALA A 216 15.34 10.39 15.06
C ALA A 216 14.34 9.47 15.79
N PHE A 217 14.15 8.27 15.24
CA PHE A 217 13.27 7.24 15.79
C PHE A 217 14.09 6.30 16.66
N ARG A 218 13.75 6.21 17.95
CA ARG A 218 14.47 5.38 18.91
C ARG A 218 13.64 4.16 19.26
N PHE A 219 14.20 3.00 18.97
CA PHE A 219 13.66 1.69 19.28
C PHE A 219 14.45 1.07 20.44
N SER A 220 13.81 0.34 21.33
CA SER A 220 14.46 -0.44 22.39
C SER A 220 13.93 -1.87 22.45
N GLU A 221 14.69 -2.74 23.14
CA GLU A 221 14.45 -4.18 23.26
C GLU A 221 14.53 -4.97 21.95
N VAL A 222 15.15 -4.41 20.92
CA VAL A 222 15.27 -5.06 19.61
C VAL A 222 16.15 -6.31 19.72
N ARG A 223 15.67 -7.45 19.21
CA ARG A 223 16.47 -8.69 19.12
C ARG A 223 17.58 -8.53 18.09
N ASP A 224 18.76 -9.07 18.40
CA ASP A 224 19.94 -9.03 17.53
C ASP A 224 20.30 -7.62 17.03
N PHE A 225 20.04 -6.59 17.86
CA PHE A 225 20.12 -5.18 17.48
C PHE A 225 21.45 -4.76 16.84
N GLU A 226 22.57 -5.38 17.22
CA GLU A 226 23.87 -5.11 16.62
C GLU A 226 23.95 -5.56 15.16
N GLN A 227 23.43 -6.75 14.86
CA GLN A 227 23.35 -7.27 13.49
C GLN A 227 22.37 -6.44 12.66
N LEU A 228 21.27 -6.00 13.27
CA LEU A 228 20.31 -5.12 12.62
C LEU A 228 20.93 -3.75 12.28
N VAL A 229 21.64 -3.12 13.22
CA VAL A 229 22.33 -1.83 12.98
C VAL A 229 23.36 -1.98 11.85
N ALA A 230 24.16 -3.05 11.84
CA ALA A 230 25.12 -3.31 10.76
C ALA A 230 24.42 -3.48 9.40
N LYS A 231 23.36 -4.30 9.35
CA LYS A 231 22.55 -4.57 8.15
C LYS A 231 21.90 -3.30 7.58
N LEU A 232 21.25 -2.50 8.42
CA LEU A 232 20.61 -1.26 8.01
C LEU A 232 21.64 -0.21 7.57
N ARG A 233 22.79 -0.08 8.25
CA ARG A 233 23.90 0.79 7.80
C ARG A 233 24.37 0.41 6.39
N MET A 234 24.63 -0.87 6.13
CA MET A 234 25.04 -1.34 4.80
C MET A 234 23.98 -1.03 3.74
N LYS A 235 22.70 -1.23 4.06
CA LYS A 235 21.58 -0.98 3.13
C LYS A 235 21.45 0.51 2.78
N CYS A 236 21.57 1.41 3.76
CA CYS A 236 21.53 2.86 3.54
C CYS A 236 22.74 3.37 2.75
N SER A 237 23.94 2.85 3.00
CA SER A 237 25.13 3.19 2.23
C SER A 237 25.01 2.77 0.76
N ALA A 238 24.43 1.59 0.48
CA ALA A 238 24.20 1.14 -0.90
C ALA A 238 23.26 2.07 -1.69
N THR A 239 22.24 2.64 -1.02
CA THR A 239 21.30 3.59 -1.66
C THR A 239 21.91 4.98 -1.96
N SER A 240 23.15 5.25 -1.52
CA SER A 240 23.86 6.51 -1.83
C SER A 240 24.74 6.47 -3.09
N SER A 241 24.72 5.36 -3.86
CA SER A 241 25.37 5.25 -5.17
C SER A 241 24.66 6.13 -6.23
N PRO A 242 25.40 6.80 -7.15
CA PRO A 242 24.85 7.85 -8.03
C PRO A 242 24.10 7.32 -9.27
N GLN A 243 23.10 6.45 -9.09
CA GLN A 243 22.23 5.98 -10.18
C GLN A 243 20.80 6.56 -10.12
N HIS A 244 20.46 7.36 -9.11
CA HIS A 244 19.17 8.08 -9.03
C HIS A 244 19.26 9.61 -9.13
N CYS A 245 20.45 10.19 -9.41
CA CYS A 245 20.57 11.63 -9.72
C CYS A 245 19.92 12.01 -11.07
N CYS A 246 19.85 11.06 -12.01
CA CYS A 246 19.38 11.27 -13.39
C CYS A 246 17.98 11.93 -13.48
N LEU A 247 17.07 11.63 -12.54
CA LEU A 247 15.69 12.15 -12.59
C LEU A 247 15.56 13.63 -12.20
N LYS A 248 16.50 14.20 -11.43
CA LYS A 248 16.51 15.65 -11.14
C LYS A 248 17.18 16.45 -12.26
N GLU A 249 18.23 15.90 -12.86
CA GLU A 249 18.92 16.55 -13.99
C GLU A 249 18.09 16.47 -15.27
N CYS A 250 17.42 15.35 -15.57
CA CYS A 250 16.52 15.26 -16.72
C CYS A 250 15.34 16.24 -16.66
N LEU A 251 14.72 16.45 -15.49
CA LEU A 251 13.63 17.44 -15.38
C LEU A 251 14.15 18.88 -15.55
N ALA A 252 15.32 19.22 -14.99
CA ALA A 252 15.95 20.51 -15.24
C ALA A 252 16.31 20.70 -16.73
N PHE A 253 16.79 19.64 -17.40
CA PHE A 253 17.12 19.66 -18.82
C PHE A 253 15.88 19.82 -19.72
N ILE A 254 14.78 19.11 -19.41
CA ILE A 254 13.50 19.24 -20.10
C ILE A 254 12.92 20.65 -19.90
N THR A 255 12.90 21.18 -18.69
CA THR A 255 12.40 22.55 -18.44
C THR A 255 13.26 23.61 -19.16
N THR A 256 14.58 23.41 -19.23
CA THR A 256 15.48 24.33 -19.94
C THR A 256 15.31 24.23 -21.46
N THR A 257 15.21 23.03 -22.03
CA THR A 257 15.01 22.85 -23.48
C THR A 257 13.62 23.27 -23.95
N PHE A 258 12.56 23.07 -23.15
CA PHE A 258 11.21 23.53 -23.49
C PHE A 258 11.13 25.07 -23.50
N ASN A 259 11.77 25.75 -22.55
CA ASN A 259 11.87 27.21 -22.53
C ASN A 259 12.75 27.74 -23.69
N LEU A 260 13.87 27.09 -24.02
CA LEU A 260 14.66 27.47 -25.20
C LEU A 260 13.90 27.25 -26.52
N PHE A 261 13.07 26.21 -26.62
CA PHE A 261 12.26 25.97 -27.82
C PHE A 261 11.20 27.06 -27.99
N PHE A 262 10.48 27.42 -26.92
CA PHE A 262 9.49 28.51 -26.95
C PHE A 262 10.12 29.89 -27.24
N LEU A 263 11.31 30.18 -26.70
CA LEU A 263 11.99 31.45 -26.97
C LEU A 263 12.53 31.54 -28.41
N LYS A 264 12.87 30.40 -29.03
CA LYS A 264 13.45 30.33 -30.38
C LYS A 264 12.42 30.36 -31.50
N VAL A 265 11.16 30.01 -31.23
CA VAL A 265 10.04 30.19 -32.18
C VAL A 265 9.62 31.66 -32.31
N SER A 266 9.90 32.50 -31.30
CA SER A 266 9.57 33.93 -31.29
C SER A 266 10.60 34.83 -32.00
N ALA A 267 11.58 34.26 -32.72
CA ALA A 267 12.75 34.98 -33.22
C ALA A 267 13.17 34.61 -34.65
N SER A 268 12.23 34.55 -35.61
CA SER A 268 12.57 34.42 -37.04
C SER A 268 11.53 35.02 -38.00
N SER A 269 11.49 36.34 -38.12
CA SER A 269 11.34 37.06 -39.41
C SER A 269 11.29 38.57 -39.17
N ALA A 270 12.40 39.24 -39.50
CA ALA A 270 12.41 40.69 -39.67
C ALA A 270 12.64 40.98 -41.16
N THR A 271 11.91 41.95 -41.73
CA THR A 271 12.49 43.04 -42.54
C THR A 271 11.49 44.15 -42.89
N ASP A 272 12.02 45.38 -42.82
CA ASP A 272 11.78 46.58 -43.63
C ASP A 272 10.40 47.26 -43.78
N SER A 273 10.38 48.50 -43.27
CA SER A 273 9.50 49.63 -43.62
C SER A 273 9.79 50.15 -45.06
N PRO A 274 8.94 50.99 -45.70
CA PRO A 274 8.85 52.42 -45.30
C PRO A 274 7.52 53.19 -45.55
N LYS A 275 7.30 54.20 -44.67
CA LYS A 275 6.70 55.55 -44.92
C LYS A 275 5.20 55.79 -45.21
N ASP A 276 4.61 56.54 -44.25
CA ASP A 276 3.92 57.84 -44.37
C ASP A 276 2.47 58.00 -44.92
N LEU A 277 1.64 58.57 -44.02
CA LEU A 277 0.60 59.61 -44.18
C LEU A 277 -0.82 59.32 -44.76
N ASP A 278 -1.76 59.25 -43.80
CA ASP A 278 -2.97 60.10 -43.66
C ASP A 278 -4.31 59.77 -44.39
N VAL A 279 -5.39 60.25 -43.76
CA VAL A 279 -6.80 60.45 -44.21
C VAL A 279 -7.76 59.23 -44.30
N GLY A 280 -8.77 59.26 -43.42
CA GLY A 280 -10.20 59.11 -43.84
C GLY A 280 -10.91 57.77 -43.57
N PRO A 281 -12.18 57.77 -43.06
CA PRO A 281 -12.90 56.54 -42.72
C PRO A 281 -14.07 56.19 -43.66
N SER A 282 -14.33 54.88 -43.91
CA SER A 282 -15.71 54.39 -44.15
C SER A 282 -15.88 52.85 -44.20
N LYS A 283 -16.85 52.37 -43.39
CA LYS A 283 -17.93 51.39 -43.67
C LYS A 283 -17.68 50.01 -44.34
N MET A 284 -18.25 49.01 -43.64
CA MET A 284 -19.07 47.89 -44.14
C MET A 284 -18.41 46.55 -44.57
N GLY A 285 -18.75 45.49 -43.84
CA GLY A 285 -19.29 44.26 -44.47
C GLY A 285 -18.75 42.89 -44.02
N GLN A 286 -19.53 42.18 -43.16
CA GLN A 286 -19.51 40.69 -43.01
C GLN A 286 -18.12 40.13 -42.53
N ARG A 287 -17.83 38.86 -42.18
CA ARG A 287 -18.49 37.68 -41.57
C ARG A 287 -17.35 36.74 -41.06
N ASP A 288 -17.49 35.83 -40.11
CA ASP A 288 -18.53 35.47 -39.12
C ASP A 288 -17.86 34.66 -37.96
N ASN A 289 -18.59 34.35 -36.89
CA ASN A 289 -18.41 33.19 -35.98
C ASN A 289 -17.05 32.95 -35.25
N SER A 290 -16.94 33.41 -34.00
CA SER A 290 -16.16 32.70 -32.97
C SER A 290 -16.97 32.59 -31.66
N LYS A 291 -16.97 31.40 -31.06
CA LYS A 291 -17.67 31.14 -29.78
C LYS A 291 -16.78 31.55 -28.61
N THR A 292 -16.82 32.82 -28.22
CA THR A 292 -16.26 33.26 -26.94
C THR A 292 -17.16 32.85 -25.79
N VAL A 293 -16.63 32.08 -24.84
CA VAL A 293 -17.30 31.78 -23.57
C VAL A 293 -17.44 33.10 -22.80
N SER A 294 -18.67 33.51 -22.46
CA SER A 294 -18.84 34.76 -21.71
C SER A 294 -18.34 34.59 -20.28
N THR A 295 -17.25 35.27 -19.96
CA THR A 295 -16.69 35.34 -18.60
C THR A 295 -17.62 36.10 -17.64
N GLU A 296 -18.54 36.92 -18.17
CA GLU A 296 -19.54 37.65 -17.39
C GLU A 296 -20.46 36.71 -16.58
N ALA A 297 -20.83 35.56 -17.13
CA ALA A 297 -21.70 34.58 -16.44
C ALA A 297 -21.04 33.94 -15.20
N LEU A 298 -19.71 33.93 -15.12
CA LEU A 298 -18.98 33.45 -13.93
C LEU A 298 -18.78 34.56 -12.89
N MET A 299 -18.76 35.83 -13.31
CA MET A 299 -18.59 36.97 -12.41
C MET A 299 -19.87 37.27 -11.61
N THR A 300 -21.05 36.97 -12.14
CA THR A 300 -22.35 37.17 -11.47
C THR A 300 -22.73 36.09 -10.44
N VAL A 301 -21.90 35.06 -10.24
CA VAL A 301 -22.15 34.04 -9.19
C VAL A 301 -21.82 34.56 -7.78
N TYR A 302 -20.92 35.54 -7.66
CA TYR A 302 -20.58 36.16 -6.37
C TYR A 302 -21.63 37.21 -5.97
N HIS A 303 -22.52 36.84 -5.06
CA HIS A 303 -23.46 37.77 -4.44
C HIS A 303 -22.74 38.57 -3.34
N PRO A 304 -22.94 39.90 -3.20
CA PRO A 304 -22.31 40.70 -2.15
C PRO A 304 -22.63 40.27 -0.70
N GLN A 305 -23.62 39.39 -0.50
CA GLN A 305 -23.93 38.77 0.80
C GLN A 305 -22.87 37.75 1.26
N ASP A 306 -21.96 37.34 0.37
CA ASP A 306 -20.88 36.42 0.72
C ASP A 306 -19.71 37.09 1.46
N ALA A 307 -19.65 38.42 1.60
CA ALA A 307 -18.53 39.09 2.26
C ALA A 307 -18.36 38.70 3.74
N GLU A 308 -19.45 38.60 4.51
CA GLU A 308 -19.43 38.15 5.90
C GLU A 308 -19.23 36.62 6.02
N ASN A 309 -19.76 35.86 5.07
CA ASN A 309 -19.53 34.41 4.99
C ASN A 309 -18.10 34.06 4.57
N LEU A 310 -17.44 34.91 3.77
CA LEU A 310 -16.06 34.75 3.34
C LEU A 310 -15.11 34.84 4.54
N ASP A 311 -15.30 35.81 5.43
CA ASP A 311 -14.51 35.91 6.66
C ASP A 311 -14.75 34.70 7.58
N SER A 312 -16.00 34.28 7.78
CA SER A 312 -16.33 33.05 8.52
C SER A 312 -15.69 31.79 7.92
N LYS A 313 -15.66 31.69 6.58
CA LYS A 313 -15.05 30.58 5.84
C LYS A 313 -13.52 30.61 5.93
N MET A 314 -12.90 31.77 5.74
CA MET A 314 -11.45 31.96 5.86
C MET A 314 -10.97 31.69 7.28
N LEU A 315 -11.71 32.13 8.31
CA LEU A 315 -11.43 31.83 9.70
C LEU A 315 -11.49 30.32 9.99
N LYS A 316 -12.50 29.62 9.46
CA LYS A 316 -12.61 28.15 9.58
C LYS A 316 -11.43 27.43 8.90
N GLU A 317 -11.02 27.85 7.69
CA GLU A 317 -9.84 27.28 7.05
C GLU A 317 -8.55 27.58 7.85
N LYS A 318 -8.36 28.82 8.33
CA LYS A 318 -7.24 29.20 9.21
C LYS A 318 -7.19 28.36 10.49
N MET A 319 -8.34 28.09 11.13
CA MET A 319 -8.40 27.22 12.32
C MET A 319 -7.98 25.77 12.00
N LYS A 320 -8.34 25.24 10.83
CA LYS A 320 -7.87 23.93 10.38
C LYS A 320 -6.36 23.97 10.11
N GLU A 321 -5.85 24.97 9.38
CA GLU A 321 -4.41 25.13 9.11
C GLU A 321 -3.60 25.14 10.41
N GLN A 322 -4.00 25.92 11.40
CA GLN A 322 -3.33 25.96 12.71
C GLN A 322 -3.36 24.59 13.41
N SER A 323 -4.50 23.89 13.37
CA SER A 323 -4.63 22.55 13.96
C SER A 323 -3.70 21.52 13.30
N TRP A 324 -3.51 21.61 11.98
CA TRP A 324 -2.58 20.76 11.22
C TRP A 324 -1.11 21.17 11.42
N ASN A 325 -0.80 22.46 11.52
CA ASN A 325 0.56 22.92 11.84
C ASN A 325 1.00 22.46 13.24
N ILE A 326 0.13 22.53 14.24
CA ILE A 326 0.38 21.98 15.58
C ILE A 326 0.60 20.46 15.51
N LEU A 327 -0.20 19.74 14.72
CA LEU A 327 -0.03 18.30 14.48
C LEU A 327 1.37 17.98 13.92
N PHE A 328 1.84 18.75 12.94
CA PHE A 328 3.13 18.53 12.29
C PHE A 328 4.31 18.87 13.19
N VAL A 329 4.20 19.88 14.04
CA VAL A 329 5.21 20.19 15.07
C VAL A 329 5.26 19.09 16.14
N GLU A 330 4.10 18.59 16.59
CA GLU A 330 4.03 17.49 17.57
C GLU A 330 4.52 16.14 17.01
N ARG A 331 4.18 15.80 15.76
CA ARG A 331 4.29 14.43 15.20
C ARG A 331 5.22 14.29 14.00
N GLY A 332 5.86 15.37 13.56
CA GLY A 332 6.62 15.40 12.32
C GLY A 332 5.74 15.59 11.08
N HIS A 333 6.41 15.78 9.94
CA HIS A 333 5.81 16.09 8.64
C HIS A 333 6.24 15.06 7.59
N GLY A 334 5.43 14.85 6.54
CA GLY A 334 5.71 13.88 5.48
C GLY A 334 5.54 12.41 5.90
N VAL A 335 6.09 11.49 5.08
CA VAL A 335 5.86 10.03 5.18
C VAL A 335 6.21 9.47 6.56
N SER A 336 7.35 9.91 7.08
CA SER A 336 7.90 9.53 8.39
C SER A 336 7.16 10.13 9.62
N MET A 337 6.01 10.80 9.45
CA MET A 337 5.26 11.34 10.60
C MET A 337 4.68 10.22 11.51
N PHE A 338 4.57 10.51 12.81
CA PHE A 338 3.82 9.67 13.74
C PHE A 338 2.31 9.76 13.44
N ARG A 339 1.74 8.66 12.96
CA ARG A 339 0.30 8.50 12.74
C ARG A 339 -0.32 8.00 14.04
N THR A 340 -1.40 8.61 14.50
CA THR A 340 -2.08 8.30 15.78
C THR A 340 -3.58 8.52 15.68
N LYS A 341 -4.34 8.17 16.73
CA LYS A 341 -5.77 8.55 16.83
C LYS A 341 -6.01 10.06 16.61
N LYS A 342 -5.22 10.96 17.23
CA LYS A 342 -5.35 12.42 17.03
C LYS A 342 -5.13 12.85 15.56
N THR A 343 -4.29 12.15 14.82
CA THR A 343 -4.11 12.34 13.36
C THR A 343 -5.40 12.00 12.60
N ARG A 344 -6.03 10.86 12.92
CA ARG A 344 -7.32 10.44 12.33
C ARG A 344 -8.45 11.42 12.68
N ASP A 345 -8.53 11.85 13.94
CA ASP A 345 -9.55 12.78 14.41
C ASP A 345 -9.45 14.16 13.74
N LEU A 346 -8.26 14.57 13.26
CA LEU A 346 -8.07 15.78 12.46
C LEU A 346 -8.48 15.60 11.00
N VAL A 347 -8.23 14.43 10.39
CA VAL A 347 -8.77 14.10 9.06
C VAL A 347 -10.31 14.16 9.06
N VAL A 348 -10.95 13.60 10.09
CA VAL A 348 -12.43 13.63 10.25
C VAL A 348 -12.96 15.05 10.47
N ARG A 349 -12.23 15.92 11.19
CA ARG A 349 -12.57 17.34 11.36
C ARG A 349 -12.35 18.20 10.10
N GLY A 350 -11.70 17.64 9.08
CA GLY A 350 -11.53 18.26 7.78
C GLY A 350 -10.08 18.68 7.50
N ILE A 351 -9.70 18.52 6.24
CA ILE A 351 -8.39 18.89 5.71
C ILE A 351 -8.46 20.32 5.12
N PRO A 352 -7.53 21.24 5.48
CA PRO A 352 -7.42 22.55 4.86
C PRO A 352 -7.26 22.46 3.34
N GLU A 353 -7.80 23.44 2.61
CA GLU A 353 -7.62 23.57 1.16
C GLU A 353 -6.15 23.51 0.74
N ALA A 354 -5.29 24.30 1.39
CA ALA A 354 -3.86 24.39 1.10
C ALA A 354 -3.09 23.07 1.27
N LEU A 355 -3.51 22.21 2.22
CA LEU A 355 -2.81 20.96 2.55
C LEU A 355 -3.42 19.73 1.86
N ARG A 356 -4.52 19.88 1.11
CA ARG A 356 -5.30 18.77 0.58
C ARG A 356 -4.50 17.86 -0.36
N GLY A 357 -3.72 18.44 -1.27
CA GLY A 357 -2.90 17.68 -2.23
C GLY A 357 -1.78 16.89 -1.55
N GLU A 358 -1.07 17.51 -0.61
CA GLU A 358 0.00 16.86 0.14
C GLU A 358 -0.52 15.73 1.04
N LEU A 359 -1.57 16.01 1.82
CA LEU A 359 -2.15 15.02 2.72
C LEU A 359 -2.85 13.89 1.96
N TRP A 360 -3.36 14.15 0.76
CA TRP A 360 -3.83 13.09 -0.14
C TRP A 360 -2.69 12.13 -0.47
N LEU A 361 -1.57 12.63 -1.02
CA LEU A 361 -0.39 11.81 -1.36
C LEU A 361 0.17 11.04 -0.15
N LEU A 362 0.15 11.66 1.03
CA LEU A 362 0.67 11.07 2.26
C LEU A 362 -0.18 9.90 2.80
N PHE A 363 -1.50 9.95 2.60
CA PHE A 363 -2.45 8.96 3.13
C PHE A 363 -3.04 8.01 2.08
N SER A 364 -2.93 8.31 0.77
CA SER A 364 -3.38 7.46 -0.33
C SER A 364 -2.58 6.16 -0.48
N GLY A 365 -1.30 6.16 -0.09
CA GLY A 365 -0.37 5.06 -0.34
C GLY A 365 0.30 5.10 -1.72
N THR A 366 0.35 6.28 -2.36
CA THR A 366 0.94 6.47 -3.71
C THR A 366 2.33 7.14 -3.65
N ALA A 367 3.19 6.75 -2.70
CA ALA A 367 4.46 7.45 -2.35
C ALA A 367 5.69 6.53 -2.27
#